data_AF-A0A6M1SI12-F1
#
_entry.id   AF-A0A6M1SI12-F1
#
_cell.length_a   1.000
_cell.length_b   1.000
_cell.length_c   1.000
_cell.angle_alpha   90.00
_cell.angle_beta   90.00
_cell.angle_gamma   90.00
#
_symmetry.space_group_name_H-M   'P 1'
#
loop_
_entity.id
_entity.type
_entity.pdbx_description
1 polymer ?
#
loop_
_entity_poly.entity_id
_entity_poly.type
_entity_poly.pdbx_seq_one_letter_code
_entity_poly.pdbx_strand_id
1 'polypeptide(L)'
;MVTIIATIFVPPSPTVLFRGVEVELDRCSPRTRRTIETALRQGTEKPNPLADLEALEERTTAQAVSQLAATMLAQNAPFEQVEDALCELRTHMDEHFLQRKLVRLYER
;
A
#
# COMPACT_ATOMS: atom_id res chain seq x y z
N MET A 1 34.53 4.80 -36.95
CA MET A 1 34.19 3.99 -35.75
C MET A 1 32.76 4.30 -35.39
N VAL A 2 31.86 3.32 -35.47
CA VAL A 2 30.41 3.51 -35.20
C VAL A 2 30.13 3.01 -33.80
N THR A 3 29.75 3.91 -32.90
CA THR A 3 29.36 3.58 -31.52
C THR A 3 27.91 3.12 -31.53
N ILE A 4 27.69 1.82 -31.33
CA ILE A 4 26.35 1.25 -31.18
C ILE A 4 25.91 1.51 -29.74
N ILE A 5 24.96 2.43 -29.56
CA ILE A 5 24.27 2.63 -28.29
C ILE A 5 23.23 1.51 -28.18
N ALA A 6 23.54 0.48 -27.38
CA ALA A 6 22.57 -0.53 -27.02
C ALA A 6 21.54 0.08 -26.07
N THR A 7 20.40 0.52 -26.59
CA THR A 7 19.23 0.85 -25.78
C THR A 7 18.73 -0.46 -25.17
N ILE A 8 18.99 -0.65 -23.88
CA ILE A 8 18.40 -1.75 -23.10
C ILE A 8 16.90 -1.48 -23.05
N PHE A 9 16.15 -2.14 -23.92
CA PHE A 9 14.70 -2.18 -23.84
C PHE A 9 14.35 -3.09 -22.66
N VAL A 10 14.26 -2.51 -21.45
CA VAL A 10 13.69 -3.19 -20.29
C VAL A 10 12.22 -3.45 -20.65
N PRO A 11 11.78 -4.70 -20.83
CA PRO A 11 10.37 -4.96 -21.05
C PRO A 11 9.57 -4.39 -19.87
N PRO A 12 8.36 -3.85 -20.09
CA PRO A 12 7.56 -3.33 -18.98
C PRO A 12 7.36 -4.47 -17.98
N SER A 13 7.94 -4.30 -16.80
CA SER A 13 7.72 -5.23 -15.70
C SER A 13 6.22 -5.36 -15.48
N PRO A 14 5.67 -6.59 -15.44
CA PRO A 14 4.23 -6.75 -15.30
C PRO A 14 3.81 -6.18 -13.94
N THR A 15 3.15 -5.03 -13.98
CA THR A 15 2.48 -4.43 -12.83
C THR A 15 1.10 -5.04 -12.71
N VAL A 16 0.76 -5.47 -11.49
CA VAL A 16 -0.57 -6.02 -11.18
C VAL A 16 -1.17 -5.29 -10.00
N LEU A 17 -2.48 -5.04 -10.06
CA LEU A 17 -3.23 -4.54 -8.91
C LEU A 17 -3.53 -5.71 -7.98
N PHE A 18 -2.86 -5.75 -6.84
CA PHE A 18 -3.08 -6.75 -5.80
C PHE A 18 -3.49 -6.05 -4.51
N ARG A 19 -4.72 -6.32 -4.04
CA ARG A 19 -5.24 -5.78 -2.76
C ARG A 19 -5.14 -4.24 -2.67
N GLY A 20 -5.43 -3.55 -3.78
CA GLY A 20 -5.38 -2.08 -3.85
C GLY A 20 -3.97 -1.49 -3.98
N VAL A 21 -2.94 -2.32 -4.16
CA VAL A 21 -1.54 -1.90 -4.37
C VAL A 21 -1.12 -2.29 -5.78
N GLU A 22 -0.48 -1.36 -6.50
CA GLU A 22 0.21 -1.68 -7.75
C GLU A 22 1.55 -2.35 -7.43
N VAL A 23 1.73 -3.58 -7.91
CA VAL A 23 2.88 -4.42 -7.60
C VAL A 23 3.64 -4.77 -8.86
N GLU A 24 4.92 -4.43 -8.90
CA GLU A 24 5.85 -4.87 -9.95
C GLU A 24 6.32 -6.29 -9.63
N LEU A 25 5.81 -7.29 -10.35
CA LEU A 25 6.10 -8.70 -10.05
C LEU A 25 7.59 -9.05 -10.14
N ASP A 26 8.35 -8.33 -10.96
CA ASP A 26 9.79 -8.51 -11.14
C ASP A 26 10.59 -8.18 -9.88
N ARG A 27 10.06 -7.29 -9.03
CA ARG A 27 10.67 -6.88 -7.76
C ARG A 27 10.28 -7.77 -6.59
N CYS A 28 9.24 -8.58 -6.74
CA CYS A 28 8.85 -9.57 -5.75
C CYS A 28 9.79 -10.78 -5.74
N SER A 29 9.92 -11.41 -4.58
CA SER A 29 10.55 -12.72 -4.48
C SER A 29 9.78 -13.77 -5.31
N PRO A 30 10.43 -14.87 -5.75
CA PRO A 30 9.74 -15.95 -6.47
C PRO A 30 8.57 -16.55 -5.69
N ARG A 31 8.65 -16.58 -4.36
CA ARG A 31 7.58 -17.08 -3.49
C ARG A 31 6.39 -16.12 -3.48
N THR A 32 6.66 -14.83 -3.31
CA THR A 32 5.62 -13.79 -3.26
C THR A 32 4.95 -13.62 -4.61
N ARG A 33 5.71 -13.64 -5.72
CA ARG A 33 5.17 -13.65 -7.09
C ARG A 33 4.17 -14.79 -7.30
N ARG A 34 4.55 -16.03 -6.99
CA ARG A 34 3.64 -17.20 -7.08
C ARG A 34 2.39 -17.04 -6.22
N THR A 35 2.53 -16.44 -5.04
CA THR A 35 1.41 -16.20 -4.13
C THR A 35 0.41 -15.22 -4.74
N ILE A 36 0.90 -14.10 -5.29
CA ILE A 36 0.08 -13.09 -5.99
C ILE A 36 -0.60 -13.72 -7.22
N GLU A 37 0.16 -14.40 -8.08
CA GLU A 37 -0.39 -15.06 -9.28
C GLU A 37 -1.45 -16.09 -8.95
N THR A 38 -1.26 -16.87 -7.87
CA THR A 38 -2.23 -17.86 -7.40
C THR A 38 -3.49 -17.19 -6.88
N ALA A 39 -3.33 -16.14 -6.06
CA ALA A 39 -4.46 -15.38 -5.52
C ALA A 39 -5.27 -14.66 -6.61
N LEU A 40 -4.62 -14.18 -7.68
CA LEU A 40 -5.30 -13.58 -8.83
C LEU A 40 -6.08 -14.62 -9.65
N ARG A 41 -5.60 -15.87 -9.74
CA ARG A 41 -6.24 -16.95 -10.50
C ARG A 41 -7.34 -17.69 -9.73
N GLN A 42 -7.16 -17.90 -8.44
CA GLN A 42 -8.04 -18.74 -7.61
C GLN A 42 -9.04 -17.92 -6.78
N GLY A 43 -8.95 -16.58 -6.84
CA GLY A 43 -9.68 -15.71 -5.92
C GLY A 43 -8.93 -15.56 -4.60
N THR A 44 -9.24 -14.49 -3.87
CA THR A 44 -8.47 -14.00 -2.72
C THR A 44 -8.60 -14.86 -1.44
N GLU A 45 -9.05 -16.11 -1.54
CA GLU A 45 -9.40 -16.93 -0.37
C GLU A 45 -8.19 -17.42 0.45
N LYS A 46 -7.00 -17.63 -0.15
CA LYS A 46 -5.68 -17.77 0.53
C LYS A 46 -4.59 -18.21 -0.48
N PRO A 47 -3.31 -17.84 -0.30
CA PRO A 47 -2.73 -17.09 0.83
C PRO A 47 -2.69 -15.57 0.61
N ASN A 48 -3.01 -14.78 1.64
CA ASN A 48 -2.85 -13.31 1.65
C ASN A 48 -1.63 -12.91 2.49
N PRO A 49 -0.49 -12.54 1.87
CA PRO A 49 0.72 -12.14 2.60
C PRO A 49 0.59 -10.78 3.32
N LEU A 50 -0.48 -10.03 3.01
CA LEU A 50 -0.76 -8.71 3.58
C LEU A 50 -1.81 -8.71 4.70
N ALA A 51 -2.41 -9.87 5.03
CA ALA A 51 -3.54 -9.93 5.96
C ALA A 51 -3.27 -9.26 7.31
N ASP A 52 -2.10 -9.51 7.90
CA ASP A 52 -1.72 -8.90 9.19
C ASP A 52 -1.53 -7.38 9.08
N LEU A 53 -1.04 -6.90 7.92
CA LEU A 53 -0.85 -5.47 7.67
C LEU A 53 -2.19 -4.77 7.43
N GLU A 54 -3.11 -5.38 6.69
CA GLU A 54 -4.48 -4.88 6.50
C GLU A 54 -5.22 -4.78 7.84
N ALA A 55 -5.12 -5.81 8.69
CA ALA A 55 -5.73 -5.80 10.02
C ALA A 55 -5.06 -4.79 10.98
N LEU A 56 -3.77 -4.49 10.77
CA LEU A 56 -3.08 -3.44 11.51
C LEU A 56 -3.53 -2.05 11.04
N GLU A 57 -3.61 -1.85 9.72
CA GLU A 57 -4.09 -0.63 9.07
C GLU A 57 -5.46 -0.24 9.57
N GLU A 58 -6.43 -1.16 9.54
CA GLU A 58 -7.79 -0.90 10.02
C GLU A 58 -7.80 -0.42 11.47
N ARG A 59 -7.07 -1.12 12.36
CA ARG A 59 -7.01 -0.78 13.79
C ARG A 59 -6.29 0.55 14.04
N THR A 60 -5.14 0.77 13.41
CA THR A 60 -4.38 2.00 13.59
C THR A 60 -5.12 3.20 13.04
N THR A 61 -5.78 3.08 11.88
CA THR A 61 -6.60 4.14 11.29
C THR A 61 -7.78 4.47 12.19
N ALA A 62 -8.54 3.48 12.66
CA ALA A 62 -9.65 3.72 13.58
C ALA A 62 -9.20 4.43 14.87
N GLN A 63 -8.07 4.00 15.45
CA GLN A 63 -7.51 4.62 16.64
C GLN A 63 -7.04 6.07 16.37
N ALA A 64 -6.31 6.31 15.30
CA ALA A 64 -5.77 7.62 14.95
C ALA A 64 -6.89 8.64 14.67
N VAL A 65 -7.90 8.24 13.89
CA VAL A 65 -9.09 9.04 13.61
C VAL A 65 -9.81 9.42 14.91
N SER A 66 -10.06 8.43 15.77
CA SER A 66 -10.75 8.67 17.06
C SER A 66 -9.96 9.63 17.95
N GLN A 67 -8.65 9.45 18.03
CA GLN A 67 -7.79 10.28 18.86
C GLN A 67 -7.68 11.71 18.32
N LEU A 68 -7.54 11.89 17.01
CA LEU A 68 -7.46 13.21 16.38
C LEU A 68 -8.78 13.96 16.55
N ALA A 69 -9.92 13.33 16.22
CA ALA A 69 -11.23 13.94 16.37
C ALA A 69 -11.51 14.34 17.83
N ALA A 70 -11.25 13.46 18.79
CA ALA A 70 -11.43 13.76 20.22
C ALA A 70 -10.55 14.95 20.67
N THR A 71 -9.30 14.99 20.22
CA THR A 71 -8.36 16.06 20.57
C THR A 71 -8.81 17.41 20.01
N MET A 72 -9.24 17.46 18.75
CA MET A 72 -9.67 18.70 18.11
C MET A 72 -11.01 19.20 18.66
N LEU A 73 -11.95 18.30 18.95
CA LEU A 73 -13.20 18.66 19.62
C LEU A 73 -12.94 19.22 21.03
N ALA A 74 -12.01 18.63 21.79
CA ALA A 74 -11.61 19.16 23.10
C ALA A 74 -10.97 20.55 23.02
N GLN A 75 -10.35 20.89 21.88
CA GLN A 75 -9.77 22.20 21.61
C GLN A 75 -10.79 23.20 21.03
N ASN A 76 -12.07 22.82 20.91
CA ASN A 76 -13.12 23.59 20.24
C ASN A 76 -12.74 23.99 18.80
N ALA A 77 -12.00 23.13 18.09
CA ALA A 77 -11.71 23.35 16.69
C ALA A 77 -13.01 23.43 15.88
N PRO A 78 -13.12 24.36 14.91
CA PRO A 78 -14.27 24.43 14.03
C PRO A 78 -14.35 23.17 13.17
N PHE A 79 -15.58 22.78 12.82
CA PHE A 79 -15.87 21.54 12.11
C PHE A 79 -15.07 21.38 10.81
N GLU A 80 -14.95 22.43 10.01
CA GLU A 80 -14.17 22.42 8.76
C GLU A 80 -12.70 22.02 8.98
N GLN A 81 -12.07 22.53 10.04
CA GLN A 81 -10.69 22.17 10.38
C GLN A 81 -10.57 20.72 10.83
N VAL A 82 -11.59 20.17 11.49
CA VAL A 82 -11.63 18.75 11.87
C VAL A 82 -11.71 17.88 10.63
N GLU A 83 -12.56 18.23 9.66
CA GLU A 83 -12.67 17.49 8.41
C GLU A 83 -11.36 17.52 7.60
N ASP A 84 -10.76 18.71 7.46
CA ASP A 84 -9.47 18.86 6.76
C ASP A 84 -8.38 18.01 7.41
N ALA A 85 -8.24 18.07 8.73
CA ALA A 85 -7.23 17.30 9.45
C ALA A 85 -7.45 15.77 9.35
N LEU A 86 -8.72 15.32 9.34
CA LEU A 86 -9.04 13.91 9.13
C LEU A 86 -8.75 13.44 7.71
N CYS A 87 -9.00 14.29 6.70
CA CYS A 87 -8.62 14.05 5.32
C CYS A 87 -7.11 13.93 5.17
N GLU A 88 -6.33 14.86 5.73
CA GLU A 88 -4.87 14.82 5.73
C GLU A 88 -4.33 13.57 6.44
N LEU A 89 -4.89 13.24 7.61
CA LEU A 89 -4.52 12.02 8.34
C LEU A 89 -4.75 10.78 7.49
N ARG A 90 -5.88 10.69 6.79
CA ARG A 90 -6.17 9.56 5.90
C ARG A 90 -5.12 9.45 4.79
N THR A 91 -4.78 10.54 4.12
CA THR A 91 -3.74 10.55 3.07
C THR A 91 -2.40 10.05 3.60
N HIS A 92 -1.96 10.53 4.78
CA HIS A 92 -0.72 10.08 5.38
C HIS A 92 -0.74 8.60 5.76
N MET A 93 -1.86 8.10 6.27
CA MET A 93 -2.01 6.69 6.63
C MET A 93 -2.00 5.79 5.39
N ASP A 94 -2.70 6.19 4.33
CA ASP A 94 -2.73 5.47 3.05
C ASP A 94 -1.31 5.35 2.46
N GLU A 95 -0.53 6.45 2.44
CA GLU A 95 0.87 6.43 1.99
C GLU A 95 1.76 5.54 2.86
N HIS A 96 1.63 5.64 4.18
CA HIS A 96 2.42 4.86 5.13
C HIS A 96 2.16 3.36 4.98
N PHE A 97 0.89 2.94 4.90
CA PHE A 97 0.55 1.53 4.74
C PHE A 97 0.85 1.01 3.33
N LEU A 98 0.73 1.84 2.30
CA LEU A 98 1.21 1.51 0.95
C LEU A 98 2.69 1.15 0.97
N GLN A 99 3.54 2.00 1.57
CA GLN A 99 4.97 1.74 1.69
C GLN A 99 5.25 0.42 2.43
N ARG A 100 4.55 0.15 3.52
CA ARG A 100 4.73 -1.09 4.30
C ARG A 100 4.28 -2.33 3.53
N LYS A 101 3.17 -2.25 2.79
CA LYS A 101 2.71 -3.33 1.90
C LYS A 101 3.76 -3.61 0.83
N LEU A 102 4.31 -2.58 0.18
CA LEU A 102 5.37 -2.73 -0.83
C LEU A 102 6.64 -3.35 -0.25
N VAL A 103 7.10 -2.92 0.92
CA VAL A 103 8.25 -3.53 1.62
C VAL A 103 8.01 -5.02 1.87
N ARG A 104 6.82 -5.37 2.38
CA ARG A 104 6.44 -6.77 2.64
C ARG A 104 6.41 -7.60 1.35
N LEU A 105 5.88 -7.06 0.25
CA LEU A 105 5.75 -7.77 -1.02
C LEU A 105 7.08 -7.92 -1.76
N TYR A 106 7.99 -6.97 -1.59
CA TYR A 106 9.32 -7.00 -2.21
C TYR A 106 10.37 -7.70 -1.35
N GLU A 107 10.00 -8.21 -0.16
CA GLU A 107 10.90 -8.89 0.78
C GLU A 107 12.21 -8.11 1.00
N ARG A 108 12.10 -6.79 1.16
CA ARG A 108 13.23 -5.89 1.45
C ARG A 108 13.37 -5.64 2.94
#